data_AF-A0A811NUG4-F1
#
_entry.id   AF-A0A811NUG4-F1
#
_cell.length_a   1.000
_cell.length_b   1.000
_cell.length_c   1.000
_cell.angle_alpha   90.00
_cell.angle_beta   90.00
_cell.angle_gamma   90.00
#
_symmetry.space_group_name_H-M   'P 1'
#
loop_
_entity.id
_entity.type
_entity.pdbx_description
1 polymer ?
#
loop_
_entity_poly.entity_id
_entity_poly.type
_entity_poly.pdbx_seq_one_letter_code
_entity_poly.pdbx_strand_id
1 'polypeptide(L)'
;MLLLVAALASFAVPGAVHGVHAHLLSAAMAVHFLKRVLEVLFVHRYSGSMPLATSLLIAGCYLFNGGAMIYVQHLSRGLPEPSMDLLYPGVLAFAVGLAGNFYHHHLLSHLRADSGGDGDDKKGYKIPTGGLFGLVTCPHYLFEILAFFGFAMIAQTLYALTVAVGTEAYLAGRSYATRRWCYGD
;
A
#
# COMPACT_ATOMS: atom_id res chain seq x y z
N MET A 1 8.40 -2.11 9.07
CA MET A 1 9.73 -1.76 9.63
C MET A 1 10.86 -2.13 8.66
N LEU A 2 11.02 -3.41 8.30
CA LEU A 2 12.10 -3.88 7.40
C LEU A 2 12.16 -3.16 6.04
N LEU A 3 11.01 -2.85 5.46
CA LEU A 3 10.90 -2.11 4.20
C LEU A 3 11.22 -0.63 4.27
N LEU A 4 10.86 0.01 5.37
CA LEU A 4 11.24 1.39 5.62
C LEU A 4 12.77 1.47 5.71
N VAL A 5 13.38 0.52 6.42
CA VAL A 5 14.84 0.40 6.51
C VAL A 5 15.45 0.16 5.14
N ALA A 6 14.90 -0.72 4.31
CA ALA A 6 15.42 -0.97 2.97
C ALA A 6 15.24 0.21 2.00
N ALA A 7 14.09 0.89 2.03
CA ALA A 7 13.84 2.09 1.25
C ALA A 7 14.80 3.21 1.67
N LEU A 8 15.00 3.44 2.97
CA LEU A 8 15.98 4.38 3.50
C LEU A 8 17.42 3.98 3.16
N ALA A 9 17.74 2.68 3.24
CA ALA A 9 19.05 2.15 2.89
C ALA A 9 19.36 2.34 1.40
N SER A 10 18.36 2.33 0.51
CA SER A 10 18.57 2.63 -0.91
C SER A 10 19.11 4.05 -1.15
N PHE A 11 18.75 5.01 -0.29
CA PHE A 11 19.32 6.37 -0.32
C PHE A 11 20.75 6.42 0.26
N ALA A 12 21.12 5.45 1.09
CA ALA A 12 22.45 5.36 1.69
C ALA A 12 23.47 4.65 0.78
N VAL A 13 23.03 3.90 -0.24
CA VAL A 13 23.91 3.27 -1.23
C VAL A 13 24.25 4.27 -2.34
N PRO A 14 25.50 4.77 -2.44
CA PRO A 14 25.87 5.75 -3.44
C PRO A 14 25.61 5.21 -4.84
N GLY A 15 24.90 5.98 -5.65
CA GLY A 15 24.57 5.61 -7.02
C GLY A 15 23.43 4.59 -7.17
N ALA A 16 22.79 4.10 -6.10
CA ALA A 16 21.59 3.25 -6.21
C ALA A 16 20.36 4.03 -6.69
N VAL A 17 20.22 5.28 -6.26
CA VAL A 17 19.15 6.21 -6.69
C VAL A 17 19.78 7.32 -7.52
N HIS A 18 19.39 7.43 -8.80
CA HIS A 18 19.91 8.45 -9.71
C HIS A 18 18.84 8.76 -10.75
N GLY A 19 18.64 10.04 -11.03
CA GLY A 19 17.54 10.53 -11.88
C GLY A 19 16.25 10.78 -11.09
N VAL A 20 15.42 11.66 -11.62
CA VAL A 20 14.22 12.16 -10.92
C VAL A 20 13.20 11.06 -10.63
N HIS A 21 13.03 10.09 -11.54
CA HIS A 21 12.12 8.96 -11.37
C HIS A 21 12.56 8.08 -10.19
N ALA A 22 13.85 7.77 -10.08
CA ALA A 22 14.37 6.95 -8.99
C ALA A 22 14.22 7.65 -7.63
N HIS A 23 14.53 8.95 -7.57
CA HIS A 23 14.38 9.73 -6.33
C HIS A 23 12.92 9.79 -5.87
N LEU A 24 11.99 10.09 -6.78
CA LEU A 24 10.57 10.16 -6.46
C LEU A 24 9.99 8.79 -6.10
N LEU A 25 10.38 7.73 -6.82
CA LEU A 25 9.94 6.36 -6.52
C LEU A 25 10.41 5.93 -5.13
N SER A 26 11.69 6.08 -4.83
CA SER A 26 12.24 5.73 -3.51
C SER A 26 11.61 6.56 -2.40
N ALA A 27 11.35 7.85 -2.63
CA ALA A 27 10.71 8.72 -1.65
C ALA A 27 9.24 8.33 -1.42
N ALA A 28 8.49 8.10 -2.49
CA ALA A 28 7.09 7.67 -2.43
C ALA A 28 6.95 6.33 -1.70
N MET A 29 7.84 5.37 -1.99
CA MET A 29 7.88 4.10 -1.26
C MET A 29 8.23 4.30 0.23
N ALA A 30 9.24 5.10 0.55
CA ALA A 30 9.61 5.38 1.93
C ALA A 30 8.44 6.00 2.71
N VAL A 31 7.77 7.01 2.12
CA VAL A 31 6.59 7.66 2.71
C VAL A 31 5.46 6.66 2.91
N HIS A 32 5.16 5.84 1.90
CA HIS A 32 4.12 4.82 1.98
C HIS A 32 4.37 3.83 3.12
N PHE A 33 5.56 3.24 3.20
CA PHE A 33 5.89 2.27 4.23
C PHE A 33 6.03 2.90 5.62
N LEU A 34 6.52 4.14 5.71
CA LEU A 34 6.54 4.90 6.96
C LEU A 34 5.12 5.07 7.49
N LYS A 35 4.22 5.58 6.64
CA LYS A 35 2.80 5.73 6.95
C LYS A 35 2.19 4.41 7.41
N ARG A 36 2.45 3.31 6.70
CA ARG A 36 1.97 1.97 7.10
C ARG A 36 2.48 1.55 8.48
N VAL A 37 3.74 1.82 8.82
CA VAL A 37 4.29 1.55 10.15
C VAL A 37 3.59 2.40 11.22
N LEU A 38 3.41 3.70 10.96
CA LEU A 38 2.73 4.60 11.89
C LEU A 38 1.28 4.16 12.13
N GLU A 39 0.57 3.71 11.10
CA GLU A 39 -0.80 3.20 11.27
C GLU A 39 -0.86 1.94 12.11
N VAL A 40 0.07 1.00 11.92
CA VAL A 40 0.13 -0.22 12.75
C VAL A 40 0.40 0.13 14.21
N LEU A 41 1.24 1.13 14.48
CA LEU A 41 1.61 1.52 15.84
C LEU A 41 0.54 2.37 16.54
N PHE A 42 -0.14 3.27 15.82
CA PHE A 42 -0.96 4.32 16.43
C PHE A 42 -2.44 4.31 16.03
N VAL A 43 -2.79 3.68 14.90
CA VAL A 43 -4.16 3.76 14.34
C VAL A 43 -4.88 2.43 14.44
N HIS A 44 -4.24 1.31 14.09
CA HIS A 44 -4.90 0.02 14.01
C HIS A 44 -5.25 -0.55 15.38
N ARG A 45 -6.52 -0.91 15.55
CA ARG A 45 -7.03 -1.73 16.66
C ARG A 45 -7.29 -3.15 16.16
N TYR A 46 -6.46 -4.11 16.58
CA TYR A 46 -6.59 -5.51 16.17
C TYR A 46 -7.48 -6.30 17.15
N SER A 47 -8.35 -7.15 16.62
CA SER A 47 -9.23 -8.03 17.42
C SER A 47 -8.80 -9.51 17.36
N GLY A 48 -7.64 -9.80 16.75
CA GLY A 48 -7.13 -11.16 16.56
C GLY A 48 -5.63 -11.15 16.27
N SER A 49 -4.98 -12.31 16.39
CA SER A 49 -3.55 -12.46 16.12
C SER A 49 -3.30 -12.98 14.70
N MET A 50 -2.26 -12.48 14.04
CA MET A 50 -1.78 -13.04 12.77
C MET A 50 -0.61 -14.00 13.04
N PRO A 51 -0.57 -15.18 12.41
CA PRO A 51 0.58 -16.08 12.51
C PRO A 51 1.88 -15.37 12.07
N LEU A 52 2.95 -15.57 12.85
CA LEU A 52 4.25 -14.93 12.61
C LEU A 52 4.80 -15.26 11.21
N ALA A 53 4.68 -16.52 10.77
CA ALA A 53 5.14 -16.96 9.46
C ALA A 53 4.47 -16.19 8.31
N THR A 54 3.16 -15.94 8.40
CA THR A 54 2.41 -15.16 7.41
C THR A 54 2.87 -13.71 7.39
N SER A 55 3.08 -13.11 8.56
CA SER A 55 3.59 -11.73 8.68
C SER A 55 4.99 -11.58 8.07
N LEU A 56 5.90 -12.53 8.35
CA LEU A 56 7.25 -12.56 7.81
C LEU A 56 7.25 -12.75 6.29
N LEU A 57 6.42 -13.67 5.78
CA LEU A 57 6.28 -13.90 4.34
C LEU A 57 5.81 -12.63 3.62
N ILE A 58 4.75 -11.99 4.13
CA ILE A 58 4.23 -10.74 3.56
C ILE A 58 5.31 -9.66 3.59
N ALA A 59 5.98 -9.47 4.73
CA ALA A 59 7.06 -8.49 4.86
C ALA A 59 8.22 -8.77 3.88
N GLY A 60 8.59 -10.03 3.69
CA GLY A 60 9.60 -10.46 2.73
C GLY A 60 9.19 -10.19 1.28
N CYS A 61 7.95 -10.51 0.89
CA CYS A 61 7.43 -10.23 -0.44
C CYS A 61 7.45 -8.73 -0.75
N TYR A 62 6.98 -7.89 0.17
CA TYR A 62 7.05 -6.44 -0.04
C TYR A 62 8.51 -5.99 -0.16
N LEU A 63 9.41 -6.46 0.72
CA LEU A 63 10.84 -6.11 0.70
C LEU A 63 11.49 -6.42 -0.65
N PHE A 64 11.22 -7.63 -1.16
CA PHE A 64 11.70 -8.07 -2.45
C PHE A 64 11.17 -7.18 -3.58
N ASN A 65 9.84 -6.99 -3.66
CA ASN A 65 9.24 -6.16 -4.72
C ASN A 65 9.74 -4.72 -4.67
N GLY A 66 9.89 -4.15 -3.47
CA GLY A 66 10.41 -2.80 -3.29
C GLY A 66 11.86 -2.66 -3.75
N GLY A 67 12.74 -3.56 -3.30
CA GLY A 67 14.15 -3.56 -3.71
C GLY A 67 14.29 -3.79 -5.22
N ALA A 68 13.51 -4.70 -5.78
CA ALA A 68 13.52 -5.01 -7.21
C ALA A 68 13.03 -3.81 -8.06
N MET A 69 12.01 -3.06 -7.62
CA MET A 69 11.59 -1.84 -8.32
C MET A 69 12.72 -0.81 -8.41
N ILE A 70 13.42 -0.55 -7.29
CA ILE A 70 14.55 0.39 -7.26
C ILE A 70 15.71 -0.12 -8.14
N TYR A 71 16.00 -1.42 -8.08
CA TYR A 71 17.05 -2.04 -8.89
C TYR A 71 16.74 -1.99 -10.40
N VAL A 72 15.51 -2.29 -10.80
CA VAL A 72 15.06 -2.18 -12.20
C VAL A 72 15.11 -0.73 -12.67
N GLN A 73 14.75 0.23 -11.81
CA GLN A 73 14.91 1.66 -12.11
C GLN A 73 16.38 2.03 -12.34
N HIS A 74 17.29 1.49 -11.53
CA HIS A 74 18.73 1.67 -11.71
C HIS A 74 19.23 1.11 -13.05
N LEU A 75 18.78 -0.09 -13.44
CA LEU A 75 19.15 -0.70 -14.72
C LEU A 75 18.61 0.08 -15.92
N SER A 76 17.51 0.82 -15.75
CA SER A 76 16.84 1.53 -16.84
C SER A 76 17.49 2.86 -17.23
N ARG A 77 18.54 3.30 -16.52
CA ARG A 77 19.19 4.62 -16.72
C ARG A 77 19.77 4.89 -18.10
N GLY A 78 20.14 3.84 -18.82
CA GLY A 78 20.71 3.94 -20.18
C GLY A 78 19.68 3.79 -21.30
N LEU A 79 18.40 3.59 -20.96
CA LEU A 79 17.33 3.42 -21.93
C LEU A 79 16.77 4.77 -22.38
N PRO A 80 16.18 4.85 -23.58
CA PRO A 80 15.45 6.04 -24.01
C PRO A 80 14.36 6.41 -23.01
N GLU A 81 14.21 7.71 -22.74
CA GLU A 81 13.11 8.25 -21.95
C GLU A 81 11.76 7.82 -22.56
N PRO A 82 10.76 7.47 -21.73
CA PRO A 82 9.45 7.09 -22.21
C PRO A 82 8.80 8.24 -23.01
N SER A 83 8.09 7.88 -24.08
CA SER A 83 7.47 8.86 -25.00
C SER A 83 6.35 9.69 -24.37
N MET A 84 5.79 9.22 -23.26
CA MET A 84 4.80 9.93 -22.45
C MET A 84 5.34 10.09 -21.03
N ASP A 85 5.39 11.32 -20.54
CA ASP A 85 5.76 11.61 -19.16
C ASP A 85 4.55 11.36 -18.24
N LEU A 86 4.61 10.27 -17.47
CA LEU A 86 3.57 9.89 -16.50
C LEU A 86 3.98 10.24 -15.06
N LEU A 87 5.09 10.95 -14.87
CA LEU A 87 5.66 11.24 -13.55
C LEU A 87 4.70 12.09 -12.71
N TYR A 88 4.22 13.23 -13.21
CA TYR A 88 3.32 14.10 -12.45
C TYR A 88 1.95 13.47 -12.18
N PRO A 89 1.27 12.86 -13.17
CA PRO A 89 0.04 12.11 -12.91
C PRO A 89 0.27 10.95 -11.92
N GLY A 90 1.43 10.29 -11.98
CA GLY A 90 1.81 9.22 -11.05
C GLY A 90 1.99 9.70 -9.62
N VAL A 91 2.67 10.84 -9.41
CA VAL A 91 2.80 11.49 -8.10
C VAL A 91 1.42 11.89 -7.55
N LEU A 92 0.54 12.43 -8.39
CA LEU A 92 -0.82 12.78 -7.99
C LEU A 92 -1.63 11.54 -7.59
N ALA A 93 -1.61 10.49 -8.42
CA ALA A 93 -2.29 9.22 -8.13
C ALA A 93 -1.77 8.60 -6.82
N PHE A 94 -0.45 8.62 -6.61
CA PHE A 94 0.16 8.18 -5.36
C PHE A 94 -0.33 8.99 -4.15
N ALA A 95 -0.34 10.33 -4.25
CA ALA A 95 -0.79 11.20 -3.16
C ALA A 95 -2.25 10.96 -2.80
N VAL A 96 -3.13 10.84 -3.79
CA VAL A 96 -4.56 10.52 -3.61
C VAL A 96 -4.72 9.12 -2.98
N GLY A 97 -3.99 8.14 -3.49
CA GLY A 97 -3.96 6.78 -2.93
C GLY A 97 -3.53 6.76 -1.46
N LEU A 98 -2.43 7.44 -1.14
CA LEU A 98 -1.90 7.51 0.21
C LEU A 98 -2.91 8.16 1.19
N ALA A 99 -3.48 9.31 0.80
CA ALA A 99 -4.43 10.06 1.63
C ALA A 99 -5.75 9.30 1.81
N GLY A 100 -6.32 8.77 0.74
CA GLY A 100 -7.57 7.99 0.80
C GLY A 100 -7.42 6.70 1.59
N ASN A 101 -6.28 6.03 1.49
CA ASN A 101 -5.98 4.82 2.27
C ASN A 101 -5.88 5.16 3.77
N PHE A 102 -5.16 6.23 4.14
CA PHE A 102 -5.09 6.71 5.53
C PHE A 102 -6.46 7.07 6.10
N TYR A 103 -7.24 7.87 5.36
CA TYR A 103 -8.57 8.31 5.79
C TYR A 103 -9.48 7.12 6.13
N HIS A 104 -9.50 6.08 5.28
CA HIS A 104 -10.35 4.91 5.50
C HIS A 104 -9.84 3.99 6.62
N HIS A 105 -8.53 3.89 6.87
CA HIS A 105 -8.03 3.19 8.06
C HIS A 105 -8.38 3.92 9.36
N HIS A 106 -8.24 5.24 9.36
CA HIS A 106 -8.61 6.08 10.50
C HIS A 106 -10.11 5.97 10.81
N LEU A 107 -10.96 6.01 9.78
CA LEU A 107 -12.40 5.79 9.92
C LEU A 107 -12.70 4.38 10.46
N LEU A 108 -12.05 3.35 9.94
CA LEU A 108 -12.25 1.96 10.41
C LEU A 108 -11.81 1.78 11.88
N SER A 109 -10.75 2.46 12.30
CA SER A 109 -10.31 2.45 13.71
C SER A 109 -11.34 3.09 14.65
N HIS A 110 -11.91 4.24 14.26
CA HIS A 110 -12.98 4.90 15.02
C HIS A 110 -14.22 4.02 15.14
N LEU A 111 -14.68 3.43 14.03
CA LEU A 111 -15.83 2.54 14.04
C LEU A 111 -15.63 1.33 14.98
N ARG A 112 -14.40 0.82 15.11
CA ARG A 112 -14.08 -0.24 16.08
C ARG A 112 -14.08 0.23 17.52
N ALA A 113 -13.58 1.44 17.78
CA ALA A 113 -13.63 2.04 19.12
C ALA A 113 -15.09 2.27 19.56
N ASP A 114 -15.93 2.83 18.69
CA ASP A 114 -17.34 3.11 18.97
C ASP A 114 -18.21 1.85 19.10
N SER A 115 -17.77 0.75 18.48
CA SER A 115 -18.44 -0.56 18.57
C SER A 115 -18.16 -1.29 19.88
N GLY A 116 -17.30 -0.75 20.77
CA GLY A 116 -16.94 -1.36 22.06
C GLY A 116 -15.71 -2.27 22.01
N GLY A 117 -14.79 -2.06 21.06
CA GLY A 117 -13.62 -2.92 20.86
C GLY A 117 -12.54 -2.78 21.92
N ASP A 118 -12.74 -3.45 23.06
CA ASP A 118 -11.75 -4.26 23.79
C ASP A 118 -12.51 -5.23 24.74
N GLY A 119 -12.81 -6.45 24.29
CA GLY A 119 -13.22 -7.55 25.18
C GLY A 119 -14.70 -7.96 25.29
N ASP A 120 -15.64 -7.43 24.50
CA ASP A 120 -17.05 -7.90 24.53
C ASP A 120 -17.43 -8.63 23.23
N ASP A 121 -17.29 -9.96 23.23
CA ASP A 121 -17.70 -10.92 22.18
C ASP A 121 -19.21 -10.89 21.85
N LYS A 122 -19.98 -9.97 22.43
CA LYS A 122 -21.45 -9.95 22.40
C LYS A 122 -22.07 -8.94 21.45
N LYS A 123 -21.30 -8.07 20.78
CA LYS A 123 -21.84 -7.16 19.76
C LYS A 123 -21.38 -7.58 18.37
N GLY A 124 -22.32 -8.12 17.60
CA GLY A 124 -22.11 -8.60 16.23
C GLY A 124 -21.39 -7.58 15.34
N TYR A 125 -20.60 -8.10 14.41
CA TYR A 125 -19.86 -7.30 13.44
C TYR A 125 -20.74 -6.23 12.80
N LYS A 126 -20.39 -4.95 12.99
CA LYS A 126 -21.05 -3.83 12.30
C LYS A 126 -20.38 -3.59 10.96
N ILE A 127 -21.20 -3.56 9.92
CA ILE A 127 -20.76 -3.14 8.58
C ILE A 127 -20.30 -1.69 8.67
N PRO A 128 -19.06 -1.37 8.26
CA PRO A 128 -18.54 -0.02 8.33
C PRO A 128 -19.33 0.92 7.42
N THR A 129 -19.68 2.10 7.93
CA THR A 129 -20.43 3.14 7.20
C THR A 129 -19.66 4.47 7.23
N GLY A 130 -19.82 5.29 6.19
CA GLY A 130 -19.09 6.56 6.00
C GLY A 130 -18.03 6.51 4.89
N GLY A 131 -17.55 7.66 4.42
CA GLY A 131 -16.59 7.72 3.31
C GLY A 131 -17.06 7.01 2.04
N LEU A 132 -16.17 6.25 1.40
CA LEU A 132 -16.48 5.45 0.19
C LEU A 132 -17.07 4.06 0.50
N PHE A 133 -17.35 3.73 1.78
CA PHE A 133 -17.94 2.42 2.13
C PHE A 133 -19.35 2.21 1.54
N GLY A 134 -20.03 3.27 1.07
CA GLY A 134 -21.29 3.17 0.32
C GLY A 134 -21.13 2.78 -1.15
N LEU A 135 -19.92 2.87 -1.71
CA LEU A 135 -19.64 2.55 -3.13
C LEU A 135 -18.83 1.26 -3.27
N VAL A 136 -17.90 1.00 -2.36
CA VAL A 136 -17.01 -0.17 -2.39
C VAL A 136 -16.90 -0.82 -1.02
N THR A 137 -16.80 -2.15 -0.99
CA THR A 137 -16.71 -2.90 0.27
C THR A 137 -15.45 -2.56 1.07
N CYS A 138 -14.31 -2.38 0.39
CA CYS A 138 -13.02 -2.12 1.00
C CYS A 138 -12.33 -0.91 0.34
N PRO A 139 -12.75 0.34 0.64
CA PRO A 139 -12.19 1.54 0.03
C PRO A 139 -10.70 1.72 0.32
N HIS A 140 -10.23 1.30 1.50
CA HIS A 140 -8.80 1.30 1.81
C HIS A 140 -7.98 0.43 0.82
N TYR A 141 -8.51 -0.71 0.35
CA TYR A 141 -7.83 -1.49 -0.69
C TYR A 141 -7.84 -0.80 -2.04
N LEU A 142 -8.94 -0.14 -2.41
CA LEU A 142 -9.01 0.64 -3.64
C LEU A 142 -7.92 1.72 -3.69
N PHE A 143 -7.78 2.49 -2.61
CA PHE A 143 -6.76 3.54 -2.52
C PHE A 143 -5.33 2.99 -2.44
N GLU A 144 -5.16 1.78 -1.88
CA GLU A 144 -3.87 1.08 -1.94
C GLU A 144 -3.50 0.74 -3.39
N ILE A 145 -4.43 0.17 -4.15
CA ILE A 145 -4.25 -0.15 -5.57
C ILE A 145 -3.85 1.11 -6.35
N LEU A 146 -4.56 2.22 -6.12
CA LEU A 146 -4.23 3.50 -6.74
C LEU A 146 -2.80 3.98 -6.41
N ALA A 147 -2.34 3.78 -5.17
CA ALA A 147 -0.97 4.12 -4.79
C ALA A 147 0.07 3.26 -5.54
N PHE A 148 -0.20 1.97 -5.73
CA PHE A 148 0.67 1.07 -6.50
C PHE A 148 0.71 1.41 -7.99
N PHE A 149 -0.43 1.81 -8.58
CA PHE A 149 -0.43 2.37 -9.94
C PHE A 149 0.34 3.70 -10.01
N GLY A 150 0.27 4.53 -8.96
CA GLY A 150 1.14 5.70 -8.82
C GLY A 150 2.63 5.34 -8.89
N PHE A 151 3.07 4.30 -8.19
CA PHE A 151 4.45 3.79 -8.30
C PHE A 151 4.80 3.33 -9.72
N ALA A 152 3.90 2.61 -10.39
CA ALA A 152 4.10 2.17 -11.77
C ALA A 152 4.24 3.35 -12.74
N MET A 153 3.45 4.41 -12.56
CA MET A 153 3.49 5.63 -13.36
C MET A 153 4.74 6.48 -13.10
N ILE A 154 5.25 6.52 -11.86
CA ILE A 154 6.51 7.21 -11.53
C ILE A 154 7.71 6.43 -12.08
N ALA A 155 7.72 5.11 -11.89
CA ALA A 155 8.81 4.26 -12.35
C ALA A 155 8.85 4.15 -13.89
N GLN A 156 7.68 4.06 -14.51
CA GLN A 156 7.48 3.78 -15.94
C GLN A 156 8.21 2.51 -16.43
N THR A 157 8.33 1.52 -15.55
CA THR A 157 8.94 0.21 -15.87
C THR A 157 7.87 -0.88 -15.93
N LEU A 158 8.08 -1.86 -16.82
CA LEU A 158 7.20 -3.04 -16.91
C LEU A 158 7.13 -3.78 -15.57
N TYR A 159 8.25 -3.86 -14.84
CA TYR A 159 8.28 -4.49 -13.53
C TYR A 159 7.33 -3.79 -12.55
N ALA A 160 7.41 -2.46 -12.41
CA ALA A 160 6.52 -1.74 -11.49
C ALA A 160 5.03 -1.90 -11.88
N LEU A 161 4.71 -1.95 -13.18
CA LEU A 161 3.35 -2.26 -13.64
C LEU A 161 2.91 -3.67 -13.23
N THR A 162 3.75 -4.69 -13.40
CA THR A 162 3.43 -6.06 -12.98
C THR A 162 3.19 -6.16 -11.46
N VAL A 163 3.96 -5.43 -10.65
CA VAL A 163 3.76 -5.35 -9.21
C VAL A 163 2.41 -4.70 -8.86
N ALA A 164 2.03 -3.63 -9.57
CA ALA A 164 0.75 -2.96 -9.37
C ALA A 164 -0.44 -3.89 -9.68
N VAL A 165 -0.42 -4.55 -10.84
CA VAL A 165 -1.47 -5.51 -11.24
C VAL A 165 -1.52 -6.71 -10.30
N GLY A 166 -0.37 -7.24 -9.87
CA GLY A 166 -0.31 -8.32 -8.89
C GLY A 166 -0.92 -7.94 -7.54
N THR A 167 -0.67 -6.70 -7.11
CA THR A 167 -1.23 -6.14 -5.87
C THR A 167 -2.73 -5.92 -5.99
N GLU A 168 -3.21 -5.43 -7.13
CA GLU A 168 -4.64 -5.35 -7.45
C GLU A 168 -5.32 -6.71 -7.34
N ALA A 169 -4.81 -7.74 -8.02
CA ALA A 169 -5.39 -9.08 -7.99
C ALA A 169 -5.47 -9.64 -6.55
N TYR A 170 -4.40 -9.47 -5.76
CA TYR A 170 -4.35 -9.89 -4.36
C TYR A 170 -5.39 -9.16 -3.50
N LEU A 171 -5.47 -7.84 -3.62
CA LEU A 171 -6.37 -7.01 -2.83
C LEU A 171 -7.83 -7.16 -3.26
N ALA A 172 -8.09 -7.36 -4.55
CA ALA A 172 -9.42 -7.69 -5.07
C ALA A 172 -9.91 -9.04 -4.52
N GLY A 173 -9.06 -10.06 -4.51
CA GLY A 173 -9.38 -11.35 -3.90
C GLY A 173 -9.70 -11.24 -2.40
N ARG A 174 -8.94 -10.42 -1.67
CA ARG A 174 -9.23 -10.12 -0.26
C ARG A 174 -10.52 -9.33 -0.06
N SER A 175 -10.79 -8.36 -0.92
CA SER A 175 -12.04 -7.59 -0.90
C SER A 175 -13.24 -8.49 -1.13
N TYR A 176 -13.13 -9.43 -2.07
CA TYR A 176 -14.17 -10.42 -2.35
C TYR A 176 -14.43 -11.33 -1.15
N ALA A 177 -13.38 -11.88 -0.53
CA ALA A 177 -13.51 -12.70 0.67
C ALA A 177 -14.17 -11.92 1.83
N THR A 178 -13.83 -10.64 1.99
CA THR A 178 -14.44 -9.76 3.00
C THR A 178 -15.91 -9.53 2.72
N ARG A 179 -16.26 -9.23 1.46
CA ARG A 179 -17.66 -9.09 1.04
C ARG A 179 -18.45 -10.37 1.33
N ARG A 180 -17.90 -11.54 1.00
CA ARG A 180 -18.52 -12.84 1.25
C ARG A 180 -18.79 -13.07 2.74
N TRP A 181 -17.83 -12.73 3.60
CA TRP A 181 -18.00 -12.86 5.04
C TRP A 181 -19.07 -11.90 5.60
N CYS A 182 -19.17 -10.69 5.06
CA CYS A 182 -20.17 -9.70 5.50
C CYS A 182 -21.59 -10.00 4.98
N TYR A 183 -21.73 -10.54 3.77
CA TYR A 183 -23.02 -10.63 3.06
C TYR A 183 -23.49 -12.06 2.75
N GLY A 184 -22.65 -13.09 2.95
CA GLY A 184 -23.06 -14.49 2.91
C GLY A 184 -23.30 -15.11 1.52
N ASP A 185 -22.70 -14.57 0.46
CA ASP A 185 -22.78 -15.11 -0.91
C ASP A 185 -22.04 -16.46 -1.10
#